data_AF-A0A7Y4SKE9-F1
#
_entry.id   AF-A0A7Y4SKE9-F1
#
_cell.length_a   1.000
_cell.length_b   1.000
_cell.length_c   1.000
_cell.angle_alpha   90.00
_cell.angle_beta   90.00
_cell.angle_gamma   90.00
#
_symmetry.space_group_name_H-M   'P 1'
#
loop_
_entity.id
_entity.type
_entity.pdbx_description
1 polymer ?
#
loop_
_entity_poly.entity_id
_entity_poly.type
_entity_poly.pdbx_seq_one_letter_code
_entity_poly.pdbx_strand_id
1 'polypeptide(L)'
;MAHRSVLAVLVFVAGLFAATGPVITAQGRGGGPAPAGRFVDNGNETISDSMTGLMWEKKTSAVGSGASTLDARDVDNTYTWEYAMDDYLDRLNGRLIATAADKSFAQHNDWRLPTMEELQTIVEPASPGRINPAFGANAAGHYWTSSRRLLGPTEVPWYISFGNDIPVYVGQPFRLHVRAVRDTR
;
A
#
# COMPACT_ATOMS: atom_id res chain seq x y z
N MET A 1 -50.16 -38.81 -25.12
CA MET A 1 -49.34 -38.47 -26.29
C MET A 1 -49.34 -36.95 -26.46
N ALA A 2 -48.27 -36.37 -27.03
CA ALA A 2 -47.86 -34.94 -27.03
C ALA A 2 -47.17 -34.53 -25.71
N HIS A 3 -45.84 -34.45 -25.54
CA HIS A 3 -44.66 -34.05 -26.33
C HIS A 3 -44.26 -32.56 -26.16
N ARG A 4 -43.07 -32.37 -25.52
CA ARG A 4 -42.14 -31.21 -25.56
C ARG A 4 -42.58 -29.96 -24.77
N SER A 5 -41.76 -29.32 -23.92
CA SER A 5 -40.40 -28.84 -24.20
C SER A 5 -39.55 -28.64 -22.93
N VAL A 6 -38.24 -28.86 -23.11
CA VAL A 6 -37.15 -28.65 -22.16
C VAL A 6 -36.82 -27.15 -22.07
N LEU A 7 -36.65 -26.61 -20.87
CA LEU A 7 -35.96 -25.32 -20.67
C LEU A 7 -34.59 -25.60 -20.03
N ALA A 8 -33.56 -25.53 -20.84
CA ALA A 8 -32.17 -25.56 -20.40
C ALA A 8 -31.81 -24.17 -19.86
N VAL A 9 -31.46 -24.07 -18.58
CA VAL A 9 -30.85 -22.86 -18.02
C VAL A 9 -29.35 -22.97 -18.24
N LEU A 10 -28.86 -22.28 -19.26
CA LEU A 10 -27.46 -21.97 -19.47
C LEU A 10 -27.04 -20.95 -18.39
N VAL A 11 -26.27 -21.37 -17.40
CA VAL A 11 -25.47 -20.43 -16.58
C VAL A 11 -24.03 -20.54 -17.05
N PHE A 12 -23.52 -19.40 -17.50
CA PHE A 12 -22.19 -19.21 -18.04
C PHE A 12 -21.11 -19.69 -17.07
N VAL A 13 -20.18 -20.48 -17.61
CA VAL A 13 -18.86 -20.72 -17.02
C VAL A 13 -18.16 -19.36 -16.93
N ALA A 14 -18.04 -18.81 -15.73
CA ALA A 14 -17.18 -17.67 -15.49
C ALA A 14 -15.74 -18.14 -15.67
N GLY A 15 -15.11 -17.59 -16.72
CA GLY A 15 -13.75 -17.91 -17.13
C GLY A 15 -12.75 -17.73 -15.99
N LEU A 16 -11.83 -18.68 -15.96
CA LEU A 16 -10.58 -18.65 -15.22
C LEU A 16 -9.83 -17.35 -15.55
N PHE A 17 -9.87 -16.34 -14.68
CA PHE A 17 -8.90 -15.25 -14.76
C PHE A 17 -7.56 -15.78 -14.25
N ALA A 18 -6.75 -16.29 -15.19
CA ALA A 18 -5.32 -16.39 -14.98
C ALA A 18 -4.78 -14.95 -14.96
N ALA A 19 -4.70 -14.36 -13.77
CA ALA A 19 -3.85 -13.21 -13.57
C ALA A 19 -2.40 -13.67 -13.74
N THR A 20 -1.89 -13.65 -14.96
CA THR A 20 -0.44 -13.73 -15.22
C THR A 20 0.17 -12.37 -14.91
N GLY A 21 0.07 -11.95 -13.65
CA GLY A 21 1.06 -11.07 -13.07
C GLY A 21 2.34 -11.87 -12.84
N PRO A 22 3.53 -11.24 -12.78
CA PRO A 22 4.72 -11.93 -12.36
C PRO A 22 4.44 -12.60 -11.01
N VAL A 23 4.60 -13.93 -10.95
CA VAL A 23 4.69 -14.63 -9.68
C VAL A 23 5.98 -14.12 -9.05
N ILE A 24 5.87 -13.07 -8.25
CA ILE A 24 6.94 -12.65 -7.37
C ILE A 24 7.05 -13.77 -6.36
N THR A 25 7.97 -14.70 -6.63
CA THR A 25 8.49 -15.57 -5.59
C THR A 25 9.07 -14.61 -4.56
N ALA A 26 8.40 -14.45 -3.43
CA ALA A 26 8.97 -13.81 -2.26
C ALA A 26 10.26 -14.58 -1.94
N GLN A 27 11.37 -14.11 -2.49
CA GLN A 27 12.69 -14.66 -2.23
C GLN A 27 12.93 -14.43 -0.73
N GLY A 28 12.85 -15.53 0.01
CA GLY A 28 13.33 -15.61 1.37
C GLY A 28 12.40 -15.00 2.41
N ARG A 29 11.96 -15.87 3.32
CA ARG A 29 11.78 -15.55 4.74
C ARG A 29 13.14 -15.06 5.28
N GLY A 30 13.56 -13.85 4.94
CA GLY A 30 14.88 -13.32 5.24
C GLY A 30 14.76 -11.97 5.92
N GLY A 31 14.75 -11.94 7.25
CA GLY A 31 14.79 -10.71 8.04
C GLY A 31 16.14 -9.99 8.01
N GLY A 32 16.90 -10.14 6.93
CA GLY A 32 18.18 -9.49 6.72
C GLY A 32 18.05 -8.20 5.90
N PRO A 33 19.09 -7.36 5.85
CA PRO A 33 19.09 -6.14 5.07
C PRO A 33 18.82 -6.41 3.59
N ALA A 34 18.09 -5.52 2.94
CA ALA A 34 17.90 -5.61 1.49
C ALA A 34 19.25 -5.56 0.73
N PRO A 35 19.36 -6.20 -0.45
CA PRO A 35 20.56 -6.11 -1.28
C PRO A 35 20.96 -4.65 -1.53
N ALA A 36 22.28 -4.38 -1.46
CA ALA A 36 22.80 -3.04 -1.70
C ALA A 36 22.38 -2.53 -3.09
N GLY A 37 21.88 -1.29 -3.15
CA GLY A 37 21.41 -0.68 -4.40
C GLY A 37 20.02 -1.11 -4.86
N ARG A 38 19.30 -1.96 -4.11
CA ARG A 38 17.90 -2.30 -4.43
C ARG A 38 16.99 -1.07 -4.40
N PHE A 39 17.09 -0.30 -3.31
CA PHE A 39 16.31 0.90 -3.07
C PHE A 39 17.12 2.13 -3.48
N VAL A 40 16.67 2.81 -4.53
CA VAL A 40 17.34 3.97 -5.13
C VAL A 40 16.53 5.23 -4.84
N ASP A 41 17.14 6.19 -4.13
CA ASP A 41 16.55 7.51 -3.93
C ASP A 41 16.60 8.32 -5.23
N ASN A 42 15.44 8.77 -5.69
CA ASN A 42 15.30 9.53 -6.93
C ASN A 42 15.54 11.05 -6.74
N GLY A 43 15.79 11.51 -5.51
CA GLY A 43 16.03 12.93 -5.19
C GLY A 43 14.79 13.82 -5.26
N ASN A 44 13.62 13.24 -5.50
CA ASN A 44 12.32 13.90 -5.56
C ASN A 44 11.35 13.33 -4.50
N GLU A 45 11.90 12.84 -3.39
CA GLU A 45 11.16 12.21 -2.29
C GLU A 45 10.46 10.89 -2.68
N THR A 46 10.94 10.22 -3.72
CA THR A 46 10.53 8.86 -4.07
C THR A 46 11.70 7.89 -4.09
N ILE A 47 11.42 6.62 -3.84
CA ILE A 47 12.38 5.52 -3.84
C ILE A 47 11.98 4.50 -4.91
N SER A 48 12.89 4.17 -5.82
CA SER A 48 12.71 3.07 -6.80
C SER A 48 13.17 1.74 -6.20
N ASP A 49 12.35 0.69 -6.30
CA ASP A 49 12.69 -0.69 -5.93
C ASP A 49 12.96 -1.51 -7.20
N SER A 50 14.25 -1.77 -7.46
CA SER A 50 14.69 -2.49 -8.67
C SER A 50 14.33 -3.98 -8.70
N MET A 51 13.94 -4.58 -7.56
CA MET A 51 13.51 -5.97 -7.53
C MET A 51 12.03 -6.14 -7.86
N THR A 52 11.18 -5.19 -7.45
CA THR A 52 9.73 -5.30 -7.63
C THR A 52 9.21 -4.47 -8.79
N GLY A 53 9.99 -3.51 -9.31
CA GLY A 53 9.51 -2.54 -10.30
C GLY A 53 8.50 -1.56 -9.71
N LEU A 54 8.60 -1.29 -8.40
CA LEU A 54 7.74 -0.36 -7.69
C LEU A 54 8.48 0.93 -7.40
N MET A 55 7.74 2.03 -7.34
CA MET A 55 8.21 3.30 -6.81
C MET A 55 7.39 3.65 -5.58
N TRP A 56 8.10 4.03 -4.52
CA TRP A 56 7.54 4.28 -3.21
C TRP A 56 7.67 5.74 -2.83
N GLU A 57 6.70 6.22 -2.07
CA GLU A 57 6.81 7.48 -1.34
C GLU A 57 7.93 7.37 -0.28
N LYS A 58 8.77 8.39 -0.17
CA LYS A 58 9.71 8.59 0.94
C LYS A 58 9.10 9.57 1.97
N LYS A 59 9.22 9.25 3.27
CA LYS A 59 8.76 10.14 4.36
C LYS A 59 9.89 11.08 4.75
N THR A 60 9.58 12.35 4.99
CA THR A 60 10.60 13.40 5.20
C THR A 60 10.51 14.11 6.55
N SER A 61 9.35 14.11 7.22
CA SER A 61 9.21 14.64 8.59
C SER A 61 9.91 13.77 9.64
N ALA A 62 10.35 14.39 10.74
CA ALA A 62 10.92 13.65 11.87
C ALA A 62 9.81 12.93 12.66
N VAL A 63 10.09 11.72 13.13
CA VAL A 63 9.17 10.98 14.01
C VAL A 63 9.00 11.72 15.33
N GLY A 64 7.76 11.93 15.75
CA GLY A 64 7.40 12.65 16.98
C GLY A 64 7.43 14.17 16.87
N SER A 65 7.52 14.72 15.64
CA SER A 65 7.40 16.16 15.39
C SER A 65 5.95 16.66 15.42
N GLY A 66 4.99 15.74 15.38
CA GLY A 66 3.55 16.00 15.46
C GLY A 66 2.88 15.93 14.09
N ALA A 67 1.66 15.38 14.05
CA ALA A 67 0.91 15.22 12.82
C ALA A 67 0.63 16.58 12.13
N SER A 68 0.76 16.61 10.81
CA SER A 68 0.55 17.79 9.97
C SER A 68 -0.54 17.54 8.94
N THR A 69 -1.65 18.28 9.02
CA THR A 69 -2.73 18.22 8.02
C THR A 69 -2.39 18.95 6.71
N LEU A 70 -1.30 19.71 6.70
CA LEU A 70 -0.80 20.44 5.53
C LEU A 70 0.17 19.60 4.70
N ASP A 71 0.82 18.60 5.29
CA ASP A 71 1.70 17.65 4.59
C ASP A 71 1.18 16.22 4.72
N ALA A 72 0.58 15.69 3.66
CA ALA A 72 0.09 14.31 3.62
C ALA A 72 1.19 13.26 3.85
N ARG A 73 2.46 13.64 3.63
CA ARG A 73 3.62 12.75 3.67
C ARG A 73 4.35 12.81 5.01
N ASP A 74 3.77 13.51 5.99
CA ASP A 74 4.29 13.49 7.35
C ASP A 74 4.26 12.07 7.93
N VAL A 75 5.33 11.67 8.59
CA VAL A 75 5.48 10.31 9.17
C VAL A 75 4.55 10.09 10.36
N ASP A 76 4.21 11.16 11.09
CA ASP A 76 3.36 11.12 12.28
C ASP A 76 1.86 11.14 11.91
N ASN A 77 1.53 11.37 10.64
CA ASN A 77 0.16 11.30 10.18
C ASN A 77 -0.38 9.87 10.26
N THR A 78 -1.59 9.76 10.80
CA THR A 78 -2.36 8.53 10.87
C THR A 78 -3.77 8.76 10.37
N TYR A 79 -4.30 7.78 9.64
CA TYR A 79 -5.58 7.87 8.95
C TYR A 79 -6.47 6.70 9.34
N THR A 80 -7.79 6.88 9.34
CA THR A 80 -8.66 5.70 9.16
C THR A 80 -8.45 5.17 7.75
N TRP A 81 -8.81 3.90 7.52
CA TRP A 81 -8.64 3.33 6.18
C TRP A 81 -9.40 4.10 5.09
N GLU A 82 -10.60 4.61 5.40
CA GLU A 82 -11.40 5.44 4.49
C GLU A 82 -10.68 6.74 4.14
N TYR A 83 -10.20 7.50 5.14
CA TYR A 83 -9.41 8.71 4.88
C TYR A 83 -8.05 8.42 4.21
N ALA A 84 -7.50 7.21 4.41
CA ALA A 84 -6.29 6.78 3.70
C ALA A 84 -6.57 6.55 2.21
N MET A 85 -7.74 6.00 1.85
CA MET A 85 -8.12 5.75 0.46
C MET A 85 -8.60 7.01 -0.28
N ASP A 86 -9.11 7.98 0.47
CA ASP A 86 -9.65 9.23 -0.05
C ASP A 86 -8.65 10.39 0.15
N ASP A 87 -8.71 11.13 1.26
CA ASP A 87 -7.95 12.37 1.48
C ASP A 87 -6.44 12.20 1.24
N TYR A 88 -5.84 11.15 1.78
CA TYR A 88 -4.41 10.89 1.59
C TYR A 88 -4.06 10.64 0.12
N LEU A 89 -4.72 9.69 -0.55
CA LEU A 89 -4.42 9.38 -1.95
C LEU A 89 -4.83 10.52 -2.88
N ASP A 90 -5.88 11.27 -2.59
CA ASP A 90 -6.30 12.39 -3.43
C ASP A 90 -5.34 13.58 -3.32
N ARG A 91 -4.68 13.78 -2.17
CA ARG A 91 -3.57 14.74 -2.04
C ARG A 91 -2.37 14.33 -2.86
N LEU A 92 -1.95 13.06 -2.77
CA LEU A 92 -0.82 12.55 -3.54
C LEU A 92 -1.13 12.55 -5.04
N ASN A 93 -2.36 12.26 -5.44
CA ASN A 93 -2.75 12.19 -6.84
C ASN A 93 -3.17 13.55 -7.43
N GLY A 94 -3.07 14.63 -6.65
CA GLY A 94 -3.40 16.00 -7.11
C GLY A 94 -4.88 16.24 -7.39
N ARG A 95 -5.78 15.45 -6.78
CA ARG A 95 -7.23 15.54 -6.97
C ARG A 95 -7.91 16.57 -6.06
N LEU A 96 -7.26 16.95 -4.95
CA LEU A 96 -7.80 17.90 -3.97
C LEU A 96 -7.39 19.37 -4.19
N ILE A 97 -6.65 19.72 -5.26
CA ILE A 97 -6.23 21.12 -5.51
C ILE A 97 -6.55 21.56 -6.94
N ALA A 98 -7.50 22.49 -7.07
CA ALA A 98 -8.02 23.01 -8.34
C ALA A 98 -7.28 24.26 -8.87
N THR A 99 -6.28 24.80 -8.16
CA THR A 99 -5.61 26.05 -8.58
C THR A 99 -4.10 25.89 -8.75
N ALA A 100 -3.75 25.93 -10.04
CA ALA A 100 -2.47 26.32 -10.62
C ALA A 100 -1.29 25.36 -10.44
N ALA A 101 -1.14 24.48 -11.46
CA ALA A 101 0.09 23.81 -11.90
C ALA A 101 0.76 22.83 -10.93
N ASP A 102 0.92 21.58 -11.38
CA ASP A 102 1.91 20.58 -10.91
C ASP A 102 1.65 19.71 -9.67
N LYS A 103 0.46 19.63 -9.10
CA LYS A 103 0.33 19.06 -7.73
C LYS A 103 0.02 17.58 -7.61
N SER A 104 0.43 16.75 -8.55
CA SER A 104 0.54 15.31 -8.28
C SER A 104 1.92 15.04 -7.68
N PHE A 105 1.98 14.30 -6.59
CA PHE A 105 3.21 14.06 -5.85
C PHE A 105 4.25 13.40 -6.77
N ALA A 106 5.43 14.00 -6.84
CA ALA A 106 6.50 13.61 -7.77
C ALA A 106 6.05 13.53 -9.24
N GLN A 107 5.10 14.37 -9.66
CA GLN A 107 4.52 14.40 -11.02
C GLN A 107 3.78 13.09 -11.38
N HIS A 108 3.26 12.38 -10.39
CA HIS A 108 2.59 11.09 -10.54
C HIS A 108 1.20 11.10 -9.88
N ASN A 109 0.19 10.59 -10.57
CA ASN A 109 -1.22 10.63 -10.17
C ASN A 109 -1.89 9.24 -10.07
N ASP A 110 -1.07 8.21 -10.01
CA ASP A 110 -1.40 6.79 -9.91
C ASP A 110 -0.89 6.17 -8.59
N TRP A 111 -0.68 7.00 -7.56
CA TRP A 111 -0.36 6.55 -6.22
C TRP A 111 -1.52 5.76 -5.63
N ARG A 112 -1.20 4.61 -5.03
CA ARG A 112 -2.12 3.70 -4.34
C ARG A 112 -1.54 3.27 -2.99
N LEU A 113 -2.39 2.75 -2.11
CA LEU A 113 -1.88 1.99 -0.98
C LEU A 113 -1.27 0.65 -1.46
N PRO A 114 -0.17 0.20 -0.84
CA PRO A 114 0.47 -1.06 -1.18
C PRO A 114 -0.43 -2.23 -0.79
N THR A 115 -0.26 -3.36 -1.49
CA THR A 115 -0.79 -4.62 -1.00
C THR A 115 0.02 -5.10 0.20
N MET A 116 -0.51 -6.12 0.88
CA MET A 116 0.21 -6.84 1.93
C MET A 116 1.57 -7.34 1.45
N GLU A 117 1.61 -7.98 0.29
CA GLU A 117 2.81 -8.60 -0.28
C GLU A 117 3.86 -7.53 -0.62
N GLU A 118 3.44 -6.41 -1.20
CA GLU A 118 4.33 -5.29 -1.54
C GLU A 118 4.94 -4.66 -0.29
N LEU A 119 4.11 -4.38 0.72
CA LEU A 119 4.57 -3.77 1.97
C LEU A 119 5.49 -4.71 2.76
N GLN A 120 5.33 -6.02 2.64
CA GLN A 120 6.25 -7.01 3.19
C GLN A 120 7.65 -6.94 2.55
N THR A 121 7.77 -6.46 1.31
CA THR A 121 9.06 -6.44 0.61
C THR A 121 10.04 -5.38 1.10
N ILE A 122 9.57 -4.39 1.86
CA ILE A 122 10.36 -3.26 2.40
C ILE A 122 10.68 -3.40 3.89
N VAL A 123 10.27 -4.52 4.49
CA VAL A 123 10.43 -4.80 5.92
C VAL A 123 11.86 -5.19 6.21
N GLU A 124 12.44 -4.55 7.22
CA GLU A 124 13.78 -4.83 7.68
C GLU A 124 13.80 -4.84 9.21
N PRO A 125 13.64 -6.01 9.86
CA PRO A 125 13.39 -6.10 11.30
C PRO A 125 14.44 -5.45 12.20
N ALA A 126 15.69 -5.36 11.75
CA ALA A 126 16.80 -4.76 12.49
C ALA A 126 16.84 -3.22 12.40
N SER A 127 16.05 -2.62 11.50
CA SER A 127 16.04 -1.19 11.25
C SER A 127 15.01 -0.44 12.12
N PRO A 128 15.25 0.84 12.48
CA PRO A 128 14.25 1.67 13.17
C PRO A 128 12.92 1.70 12.41
N GLY A 129 11.81 1.49 13.12
CA GLY A 129 10.49 1.37 12.50
C GLY A 129 10.28 0.08 11.70
N ARG A 130 11.25 -0.85 11.70
CA ARG A 130 11.29 -2.13 10.95
C ARG A 130 11.06 -2.01 9.44
N ILE A 131 11.36 -0.84 8.88
CA ILE A 131 11.36 -0.57 7.43
C ILE A 131 12.78 -0.15 7.06
N ASN A 132 13.23 -0.52 5.86
CA ASN A 132 14.56 -0.15 5.39
C ASN A 132 14.79 1.39 5.49
N PRO A 133 15.95 1.87 5.97
CA PRO A 133 16.19 3.30 6.18
C PRO A 133 16.17 4.17 4.92
N ALA A 134 16.31 3.59 3.73
CA ALA A 134 16.19 4.32 2.45
C ALA A 134 14.84 5.05 2.31
N PHE A 135 13.79 4.52 2.95
CA PHE A 135 12.43 5.06 2.91
C PHE A 135 12.19 6.31 3.77
N GLY A 136 13.26 6.84 4.37
CA GLY A 136 13.24 8.03 5.21
C GLY A 136 12.83 7.73 6.65
N ALA A 137 12.13 8.67 7.29
CA ALA A 137 11.63 8.47 8.63
C ALA A 137 10.56 7.37 8.65
N ASN A 138 10.69 6.42 9.57
CA ASN A 138 9.79 5.27 9.70
C ASN A 138 9.23 5.23 11.12
N ALA A 139 7.92 5.47 11.26
CA ALA A 139 7.24 5.25 12.53
C ALA A 139 7.10 3.74 12.79
N ALA A 140 7.47 3.30 13.99
CA ALA A 140 7.16 1.95 14.41
C ALA A 140 5.65 1.85 14.70
N GLY A 141 4.92 1.01 13.96
CA GLY A 141 3.48 0.93 14.13
C GLY A 141 2.79 0.07 13.09
N HIS A 142 1.51 0.33 12.89
CA HIS A 142 0.70 -0.37 11.90
C HIS A 142 0.53 0.48 10.65
N TYR A 143 0.50 -0.17 9.49
CA TYR A 143 0.39 0.48 8.18
C TYR A 143 -0.75 -0.10 7.37
N TRP A 144 -1.64 0.76 6.86
CA TRP A 144 -2.74 0.33 6.01
C TRP A 144 -2.25 -0.29 4.71
N THR A 145 -2.96 -1.32 4.26
CA THR A 145 -2.81 -1.90 2.92
C THR A 145 -4.10 -1.72 2.11
N SER A 146 -3.99 -1.84 0.78
CA SER A 146 -5.13 -1.88 -0.12
C SER A 146 -5.85 -3.23 -0.11
N SER A 147 -5.21 -4.28 0.42
CA SER A 147 -5.77 -5.62 0.54
C SER A 147 -7.02 -5.60 1.44
N ARG A 148 -8.10 -6.24 0.97
CA ARG A 148 -9.31 -6.50 1.75
C ARG A 148 -9.38 -7.98 2.10
N ARG A 149 -10.06 -8.31 3.21
CA ARG A 149 -10.39 -9.69 3.56
C ARG A 149 -11.84 -9.83 3.95
N LEU A 150 -12.39 -10.95 3.52
CA LEU A 150 -13.67 -11.44 3.97
C LEU A 150 -13.58 -11.90 5.43
N LEU A 151 -14.39 -11.28 6.29
CA LEU A 151 -14.71 -11.76 7.63
C LEU A 151 -16.22 -12.04 7.66
N GLY A 152 -16.60 -13.29 7.40
CA GLY A 152 -18.01 -13.64 7.19
C GLY A 152 -18.55 -12.99 5.90
N PRO A 153 -19.73 -12.34 5.92
CA PRO A 153 -20.29 -11.65 4.75
C PRO A 153 -19.69 -10.26 4.51
N THR A 154 -18.79 -9.78 5.36
CA THR A 154 -18.27 -8.40 5.31
C THR A 154 -16.81 -8.37 4.88
N GLU A 155 -16.47 -7.48 3.95
CA GLU A 155 -15.08 -7.15 3.63
C GLU A 155 -14.55 -6.06 4.56
N VAL A 156 -13.38 -6.30 5.15
CA VAL A 156 -12.68 -5.33 5.99
C VAL A 156 -11.26 -5.08 5.47
N PRO A 157 -10.72 -3.87 5.70
CA PRO A 157 -9.34 -3.55 5.30
C PRO A 157 -8.28 -4.26 6.15
N TRP A 158 -7.08 -4.42 5.57
CA TRP A 158 -5.90 -5.03 6.23
C TRP A 158 -4.81 -4.01 6.57
N TYR A 159 -3.95 -4.40 7.53
CA TYR A 159 -2.73 -3.67 7.85
C TYR A 159 -1.58 -4.62 8.22
N ILE A 160 -0.33 -4.14 8.11
CA ILE A 160 0.86 -4.81 8.65
C ILE A 160 1.25 -4.18 9.98
N SER A 161 1.68 -5.00 10.95
CA SER A 161 2.26 -4.57 12.22
C SER A 161 3.78 -4.64 12.18
N PHE A 162 4.43 -3.51 12.49
CA PHE A 162 5.88 -3.41 12.65
C PHE A 162 6.35 -3.39 14.12
N GLY A 163 5.51 -3.83 15.06
CA GLY A 163 5.85 -3.83 16.49
C GLY A 163 5.82 -5.22 17.15
N ASN A 164 4.94 -6.11 16.70
CA ASN A 164 4.73 -7.44 17.25
C ASN A 164 4.31 -8.36 16.10
N ASP A 165 4.84 -9.59 16.03
CA ASP A 165 4.69 -10.56 14.92
C ASP A 165 3.25 -11.15 14.77
N ILE A 166 2.20 -10.36 15.02
CA ILE A 166 0.81 -10.76 14.88
C ILE A 166 0.03 -9.67 14.10
N PRO A 167 -0.54 -9.98 12.93
CA PRO A 167 -1.53 -9.12 12.30
C PRO A 167 -2.81 -9.14 13.16
N VAL A 168 -3.15 -8.00 13.75
CA VAL A 168 -4.36 -7.85 14.58
C VAL A 168 -5.49 -7.30 13.69
N TYR A 169 -6.74 -7.72 13.90
CA TYR A 169 -7.90 -7.16 13.19
C TYR A 169 -8.43 -5.98 13.96
N VAL A 170 -8.82 -4.90 13.28
CA VAL A 170 -9.72 -3.94 13.92
C VAL A 170 -10.51 -3.11 12.92
N GLY A 171 -11.83 -3.28 12.95
CA GLY A 171 -12.80 -2.34 12.39
C GLY A 171 -13.18 -1.30 13.43
N GLN A 172 -12.77 -0.05 13.17
CA GLN A 172 -13.12 1.22 13.81
C GLN A 172 -12.70 1.52 15.28
N PRO A 173 -12.21 2.75 15.57
CA PRO A 173 -11.57 3.74 14.70
C PRO A 173 -10.05 3.75 14.94
N PHE A 174 -9.35 2.78 14.38
CA PHE A 174 -7.88 2.80 14.40
C PHE A 174 -7.40 3.78 13.34
N ARG A 175 -6.51 4.67 13.75
CA ARG A 175 -5.75 5.53 12.85
C ARG A 175 -4.37 4.91 12.71
N LEU A 176 -4.00 4.52 11.50
CA LEU A 176 -2.74 3.85 11.20
C LEU A 176 -1.90 4.67 10.24
N HIS A 177 -0.60 4.38 10.18
CA HIS A 177 0.30 5.02 9.24
C HIS A 177 -0.02 4.57 7.81
N VAL A 178 0.47 5.35 6.86
CA VAL A 178 0.30 5.10 5.43
C VAL A 178 1.63 5.31 4.72
N ARG A 179 1.83 4.58 3.63
CA ARG A 179 2.89 4.83 2.66
C ARG A 179 2.32 4.52 1.30
N ALA A 180 2.51 5.39 0.33
CA ALA A 180 2.03 5.14 -1.02
C ALA A 180 3.07 4.40 -1.88
N VAL A 181 2.56 3.65 -2.84
CA VAL A 181 3.32 2.97 -3.87
C VAL A 181 2.66 3.18 -5.23
N ARG A 182 3.43 3.05 -6.29
CA ARG A 182 2.96 2.97 -7.68
C ARG A 182 3.88 2.06 -8.49
N ASP A 183 3.40 1.64 -9.66
CA ASP A 183 4.19 0.84 -10.59
C ASP A 183 5.13 1.74 -11.42
N THR A 184 6.36 1.30 -11.68
CA THR A 184 7.26 1.97 -12.64
C THR A 184 6.92 1.46 -14.04
N ARG A 185 6.37 2.33 -14.90
CA ARG A 185 6.09 1.99 -16.30
C ARG A 185 7.36 1.88 -17.13
#